data_AF-A0A3D4FBC2-F1
#
_entry.id   AF-A0A3D4FBC2-F1
#
_cell.length_a   1.000
_cell.length_b   1.000
_cell.length_c   1.000
_cell.angle_alpha   90.00
_cell.angle_beta   90.00
_cell.angle_gamma   90.00
#
_symmetry.space_group_name_H-M   'P 1'
#
loop_
_entity.id
_entity.type
_entity.pdbx_description
1 polymer ?
#
loop_
_entity_poly.entity_id
_entity_poly.type
_entity_poly.pdbx_seq_one_letter_code
_entity_poly.pdbx_strand_id
1 'polypeptide(L)'
;ILETPLFRVRNRKKTIYCYSDQEREKAIQTLAKGVEITRFKGLGEISPTEFKHFIGQDMRIHRVEHASQKEANHIFTFYMGKNTPQRRNYIMNHLVVPVED
;
A
#
# COMPACT_ATOMS: atom_id res chain seq x y z
N ILE A 1 10.81 1.63 -3.77
CA ILE A 1 9.76 1.94 -2.79
C ILE A 1 9.51 0.68 -2.00
N LEU A 2 9.77 0.71 -0.68
CA LEU A 2 9.52 -0.42 0.20
C LEU A 2 8.01 -0.51 0.45
N GLU A 3 7.42 -1.68 0.21
CA GLU A 3 6.07 -1.96 0.68
C GLU A 3 6.09 -2.36 2.15
N THR A 4 5.09 -1.92 2.89
CA THR A 4 4.87 -2.29 4.29
C THR A 4 3.52 -2.95 4.44
N PRO A 5 3.34 -3.89 5.38
CA PRO A 5 2.08 -4.59 5.51
C PRO A 5 0.94 -3.64 5.90
N LEU A 6 -0.22 -3.87 5.31
CA LEU A 6 -1.46 -3.14 5.61
C LEU A 6 -2.21 -3.79 6.77
N PHE A 7 -2.04 -5.09 6.97
CA PHE A 7 -2.69 -5.84 8.02
C PHE A 7 -1.73 -6.80 8.73
N ARG A 8 -2.04 -7.09 9.99
CA ARG A 8 -1.49 -8.21 10.74
C ARG A 8 -2.64 -9.09 11.19
N VAL A 9 -2.60 -10.36 10.81
CA VAL A 9 -3.59 -11.37 11.14
C VAL A 9 -2.89 -12.42 12.02
N ARG A 10 -3.33 -12.59 13.27
CA ARG A 10 -2.66 -13.48 14.22
C ARG A 10 -3.63 -14.31 15.04
N ASN A 11 -3.17 -15.48 15.48
CA ASN A 11 -3.80 -16.25 16.55
C ASN A 11 -2.75 -16.53 17.65
N ARG A 12 -3.05 -17.46 18.57
CA ARG A 12 -2.12 -17.81 19.67
C ARG A 12 -0.81 -18.44 19.21
N LYS A 13 -0.76 -19.01 18.00
CA LYS A 13 0.37 -19.79 17.49
C LYS A 13 1.15 -19.10 16.37
N LYS A 14 0.49 -18.31 15.53
CA LYS A 14 1.07 -17.77 14.31
C LYS A 14 0.59 -16.33 14.05
N THR A 15 1.50 -15.52 13.51
CA THR A 15 1.27 -14.16 13.02
C THR A 15 1.56 -14.11 11.52
N ILE A 16 0.69 -13.49 10.74
CA ILE A 16 0.81 -13.33 9.29
C ILE A 16 0.66 -11.84 8.96
N TYR A 17 1.63 -11.28 8.25
CA TYR A 17 1.57 -9.91 7.73
C TYR A 17 1.05 -9.92 6.30
N CYS A 18 0.09 -9.06 6.01
CA CYS A 18 -0.62 -9.03 4.73
C CYS A 18 -0.50 -7.63 4.10
N TYR A 19 -0.25 -7.59 2.79
CA TYR A 19 0.00 -6.38 2.01
C TYR A 19 -1.19 -5.98 1.13
N SER A 20 -2.25 -6.80 1.12
CA SER A 20 -3.50 -6.52 0.41
C SER A 20 -4.70 -7.11 1.16
N ASP A 21 -5.91 -6.65 0.81
CA ASP A 21 -7.15 -7.22 1.34
C ASP A 21 -7.32 -8.70 0.97
N GLN A 22 -6.84 -9.10 -0.21
CA GLN A 22 -6.87 -10.49 -0.67
C GLN A 22 -5.98 -11.39 0.19
N GLU A 23 -4.78 -10.92 0.53
CA GLU A 23 -3.88 -11.64 1.44
C GLU A 23 -4.46 -11.75 2.85
N ARG A 24 -5.10 -10.67 3.33
CA ARG A 24 -5.79 -10.65 4.63
C ARG A 24 -6.87 -11.74 4.69
N GLU A 25 -7.72 -11.81 3.68
CA GLU A 25 -8.81 -12.79 3.63
C GLU A 25 -8.29 -14.24 3.65
N LYS A 26 -7.25 -14.52 2.84
CA LYS A 26 -6.56 -15.81 2.86
C LYS A 26 -5.96 -16.13 4.23
N ALA A 27 -5.36 -15.16 4.91
CA ALA A 27 -4.76 -15.34 6.22
C ALA A 27 -5.81 -15.65 7.31
N ILE A 28 -6.97 -14.99 7.25
CA ILE A 28 -8.10 -15.25 8.15
C ILE A 28 -8.57 -16.71 7.97
N GLN A 29 -8.80 -17.12 6.73
CA GLN A 29 -9.22 -18.49 6.40
C GLN A 29 -8.18 -19.54 6.84
N THR A 30 -6.89 -19.23 6.68
CA THR A 30 -5.79 -20.12 7.06
C THR A 30 -5.66 -20.28 8.59
N LEU A 31 -5.85 -19.20 9.35
CA LEU A 31 -5.71 -19.22 10.82
C LEU A 31 -6.99 -19.65 11.54
N ALA A 32 -8.11 -19.71 10.82
CA ALA A 32 -9.42 -20.22 11.25
C ALA A 32 -10.03 -19.47 12.44
N LYS A 33 -10.22 -20.12 13.60
CA LYS A 33 -10.97 -19.55 14.74
C LYS A 33 -10.06 -18.77 15.70
N GLY A 34 -10.59 -17.67 16.24
CA GLY A 34 -9.94 -16.87 17.29
C GLY A 34 -8.80 -16.00 16.76
N VAL A 35 -8.99 -15.44 15.56
CA VAL A 35 -8.00 -14.61 14.88
C VAL A 35 -8.22 -13.15 15.26
N GLU A 36 -7.14 -12.48 15.61
CA GLU A 36 -7.09 -11.03 15.81
C GLU A 36 -6.53 -10.38 14.55
N ILE A 37 -7.20 -9.33 14.09
CA ILE A 37 -6.81 -8.58 12.89
C ILE A 37 -6.49 -7.15 13.30
N THR A 38 -5.27 -6.71 13.01
CA THR A 38 -4.85 -5.31 13.13
C THR A 38 -4.71 -4.73 11.72
N ARG A 39 -5.30 -3.56 11.45
CA ARG A 39 -5.05 -2.79 10.22
C ARG A 39 -4.13 -1.63 10.56
N PHE A 40 -2.98 -1.55 9.91
CA PHE A 40 -2.05 -0.44 10.09
C PHE A 40 -2.49 0.75 9.24
N LYS A 41 -2.78 1.89 9.87
CA LYS A 41 -3.16 3.12 9.15
C LYS A 41 -1.94 3.97 8.76
N GLY A 42 -0.80 3.71 9.40
CA GLY A 42 0.47 4.36 9.09
C GLY A 42 1.62 3.64 9.79
N LEU A 43 2.85 4.03 9.45
CA LEU A 43 4.06 3.39 9.97
C LEU A 43 4.24 3.55 11.48
N GLY A 44 3.69 4.60 12.07
CA GLY A 44 3.76 4.85 13.52
C GLY A 44 3.00 3.84 14.38
N GLU A 45 2.12 3.03 13.78
CA GLU A 45 1.42 1.93 14.47
C GLU A 45 2.24 0.64 14.52
N ILE A 46 3.39 0.61 13.86
CA ILE A 46 4.30 -0.54 13.82
C ILE A 46 5.47 -0.24 14.76
N SER A 47 5.70 -1.13 15.72
CA SER A 47 6.83 -0.97 16.64
C SER A 47 8.17 -1.08 15.90
N PRO A 48 9.25 -0.40 16.34
CA PRO A 48 10.56 -0.49 15.68
C PRO A 48 11.12 -1.92 15.60
N THR A 49 10.88 -2.73 16.63
CA THR A 49 11.27 -4.14 16.66
C THR A 49 10.55 -4.95 15.60
N GLU A 50 9.24 -4.75 15.44
CA GLU A 50 8.43 -5.39 14.40
C GLU A 50 8.87 -4.91 13.00
N PHE A 51 9.02 -3.60 12.81
CA PHE A 51 9.40 -3.01 11.53
C PHE A 51 10.74 -3.49 11.00
N LYS A 52 11.73 -3.69 11.89
CA LYS A 52 13.05 -4.22 11.54
C LYS A 52 12.95 -5.56 10.79
N HIS A 53 11.97 -6.41 11.11
CA HIS A 53 11.79 -7.71 10.45
C HIS A 53 11.33 -7.58 8.99
N PHE A 54 10.79 -6.44 8.57
CA PHE A 54 10.39 -6.18 7.19
C PHE A 54 11.55 -5.74 6.30
N ILE A 55 12.71 -5.42 6.90
CA ILE A 55 13.91 -5.01 6.19
C ILE A 55 14.88 -6.19 6.18
N GLY A 56 14.87 -6.97 5.10
CA GLY A 56 15.79 -8.07 4.87
C GLY A 56 15.82 -8.51 3.40
N GLN A 57 16.31 -9.71 3.14
CA GLN A 57 16.39 -10.24 1.77
C GLN A 57 15.02 -10.46 1.12
N ASP A 58 14.00 -10.76 1.93
CA ASP A 58 12.63 -11.01 1.47
C ASP A 58 11.74 -9.76 1.43
N MET A 59 12.35 -8.57 1.52
CA MET A 59 11.58 -7.33 1.53
C MET A 59 10.93 -7.07 0.17
N ARG A 60 9.67 -6.60 0.18
CA ARG A 60 8.94 -6.26 -1.04
C ARG A 60 9.32 -4.85 -1.49
N ILE A 61 10.17 -4.77 -2.51
CA ILE A 61 10.60 -3.48 -3.09
C ILE A 61 10.07 -3.33 -4.51
N HIS A 62 9.38 -2.23 -4.76
CA HIS A 62 9.16 -1.72 -6.11
C HIS A 62 10.36 -0.91 -6.55
N ARG A 63 11.11 -1.40 -7.53
CA ARG A 63 12.21 -0.64 -8.11
C ARG A 63 11.64 0.51 -8.94
N VAL A 64 12.13 1.72 -8.70
CA VAL A 64 11.77 2.87 -9.54
C VAL A 64 12.63 2.81 -10.78
N GLU A 65 11.99 2.69 -11.94
CA GLU A 65 12.67 2.73 -13.23
C GLU A 65 12.78 4.18 -13.73
N HIS A 66 13.84 4.45 -14.48
CA HIS A 66 14.03 5.75 -15.10
C HIS A 66 13.24 5.82 -16.41
N ALA A 67 12.24 6.69 -16.46
CA ALA A 67 11.65 7.13 -17.72
C ALA A 67 12.59 8.11 -18.44
N SER A 68 12.41 8.30 -19.75
CA SER A 68 13.17 9.32 -20.47
C SER A 68 12.89 10.72 -19.91
N GLN A 69 13.88 11.63 -19.97
CA GLN A 69 13.74 12.98 -19.39
C GLN A 69 12.52 13.73 -19.94
N LYS A 70 12.22 13.55 -21.23
CA LYS A 70 11.08 14.22 -21.90
C LYS A 70 9.74 13.71 -21.37
N GLU A 71 9.60 12.40 -21.20
CA GLU A 71 8.37 11.77 -20.68
C GLU A 71 8.16 12.11 -19.20
N ALA A 72 9.22 12.02 -18.39
CA ALA A 72 9.18 12.38 -16.97
C ALA A 72 8.77 13.84 -16.77
N ASN A 73 9.35 14.77 -17.53
CA ASN A 73 9.02 16.20 -17.43
C ASN A 73 7.55 16.47 -17.70
N HIS A 74 6.93 15.79 -18.69
CA HIS A 74 5.51 15.96 -18.98
C HIS A 74 4.65 15.48 -17.82
N ILE A 75 4.93 14.28 -17.29
CA ILE A 75 4.19 13.69 -16.15
C ILE A 75 4.28 14.60 -14.92
N PHE A 76 5.48 15.05 -14.56
CA PHE A 76 5.67 15.97 -13.42
C PHE A 76 4.96 17.30 -13.65
N THR A 77 5.07 17.87 -14.85
CA THR A 77 4.40 19.15 -15.16
C THR A 77 2.88 19.01 -15.06
N PHE A 78 2.31 17.90 -15.51
CA PHE A 78 0.86 17.69 -15.45
C PHE A 78 0.37 17.48 -14.00
N TYR A 79 1.01 16.58 -13.24
CA TYR A 79 0.55 16.21 -11.91
C TYR A 79 0.95 17.21 -10.81
N MET A 80 2.11 17.88 -10.95
CA MET A 80 2.66 18.80 -9.95
C MET A 80 2.73 20.27 -10.42
N GLY A 81 2.33 20.57 -11.66
CA GLY A 81 2.37 21.93 -12.20
C GLY A 81 1.15 22.80 -11.84
N LYS A 82 1.13 24.01 -12.41
CA LYS A 82 0.15 25.06 -12.14
C LYS A 82 -1.21 24.89 -12.87
N ASN A 83 -1.39 23.81 -13.61
CA ASN A 83 -2.57 23.51 -14.45
C ASN A 83 -3.76 22.94 -13.64
N THR A 84 -4.10 23.55 -12.51
CA THR A 84 -5.15 23.08 -11.57
C THR A 84 -6.50 22.76 -12.25
N PRO A 85 -7.06 23.60 -13.15
CA PRO A 85 -8.36 23.29 -13.78
C PRO A 85 -8.33 22.02 -14.63
N GLN A 86 -7.28 21.86 -15.44
CA GLN A 86 -7.11 20.70 -16.32
C GLN A 86 -6.92 19.41 -15.50
N ARG A 87 -6.08 19.47 -14.47
CA ARG A 87 -5.84 18.32 -13.58
C ARG A 87 -7.11 17.91 -12.84
N ARG A 88 -7.92 18.87 -12.37
CA ARG A 88 -9.23 18.60 -11.76
C ARG A 88 -10.16 17.87 -12.73
N ASN A 89 -10.33 18.39 -13.94
CA ASN A 89 -11.21 17.77 -14.94
C ASN A 89 -10.78 16.34 -15.25
N TYR A 90 -9.47 16.10 -15.38
CA TYR A 90 -8.93 14.76 -15.59
C TYR A 90 -9.27 13.80 -14.43
N ILE A 91 -9.06 14.22 -13.18
CA ILE A 91 -9.38 13.41 -11.99
C ILE A 91 -10.88 13.07 -11.97
N MET A 92 -11.75 14.06 -12.20
CA MET A 92 -13.20 13.87 -12.16
C MET A 92 -13.71 12.92 -13.24
N ASN A 93 -13.12 12.96 -14.44
CA ASN A 93 -13.56 12.15 -15.57
C ASN A 93 -13.03 10.71 -15.54
N HIS A 94 -11.90 10.45 -14.86
CA HIS A 94 -11.18 9.18 -15.01
C HIS A 94 -10.86 8.45 -13.71
N LEU A 95 -10.78 9.15 -12.57
CA LEU A 95 -10.25 8.59 -11.32
C LEU A 95 -11.26 8.58 -10.17
N VAL A 96 -12.41 9.26 -10.33
CA VAL A 96 -13.49 9.18 -9.35
C VAL A 96 -14.14 7.82 -9.47
N VAL A 97 -14.03 7.04 -8.40
CA VAL A 97 -14.74 5.78 -8.23
C VAL A 97 -15.98 6.06 -7.38
N PRO A 98 -17.18 5.59 -7.76
CA PRO A 98 -18.35 5.71 -6.89
C PRO A 98 -18.06 5.03 -5.55
N VAL A 99 -18.58 5.63 -4.47
CA VAL A 99 -18.52 5.00 -3.15
C VAL A 99 -19.43 3.77 -3.21
N GLU A 100 -18.87 2.58 -2.98
CA GLU A 100 -19.68 1.38 -2.79
C GLU A 100 -20.46 1.54 -1.47
N ASP A 101 -21.79 1.37 -1.53
CA ASP A 101 -22.71 1.41 -0.37
C ASP A 101 -22.50 0.21 0.58
#